data_AF-A0A923CAD6-F1
#
_entry.id   AF-A0A923CAD6-F1
#
_cell.length_a   1.000
_cell.length_b   1.000
_cell.length_c   1.000
_cell.angle_alpha   90.00
_cell.angle_beta   90.00
_cell.angle_gamma   90.00
#
_symmetry.space_group_name_H-M   'P 1'
#
loop_
_entity.id
_entity.type
_entity.pdbx_description
1 polymer ?
#
loop_
_entity_poly.entity_id
_entity_poly.type
_entity_poly.pdbx_seq_one_letter_code
_entity_poly.pdbx_strand_id
1 'polypeptide(L)'
;VAHLFRSQIAAILGNVGLVVPVVMAISLLHALATGRHMIGPEQAAYVMHSLHLLGPTALFAAFTGVLLFASSIIAGWVENWFVYYRLDSAIRHNPRITRWLGTVRAARWARFFRDNISGLAANVSLGFLLGLVPAFAHFFGLGLDIRHVTLAAGQLAAAAMAIGPDVLVDPGFWWAAAGVAVVGPLNLIFSFYLAYRLALKAQGISDVNRSLIHLALRRRMRSHPLGFFLPPRTEAPVPAEDVSDIEAAWSPDAQRDTMDEESRRWAEAFLERSADAMKPGEDLWDWSAQTMPASQASAAPALDDEDPTSSTGPRNGPPDAGPLTP
;
A
#
# COMPACT_ATOMS: atom_id res chain seq x y z
N VAL A 1 12.29 10.44 -3.92
CA VAL A 1 11.98 11.18 -2.67
C VAL A 1 11.42 12.57 -2.93
N ALA A 2 12.12 13.49 -3.63
CA ALA A 2 11.62 14.85 -3.85
C ALA A 2 10.28 14.92 -4.63
N HIS A 3 10.13 14.14 -5.71
CA HIS A 3 8.85 14.08 -6.45
C HIS A 3 7.68 13.55 -5.60
N LEU A 4 7.90 12.48 -4.82
CA LEU A 4 6.95 11.95 -3.85
C LEU A 4 6.57 13.00 -2.79
N PHE A 5 7.54 13.73 -2.26
CA PHE A 5 7.27 14.77 -1.28
C PHE A 5 6.41 15.90 -1.83
N ARG A 6 6.68 16.36 -3.08
CA ARG A 6 5.86 17.37 -3.76
C ARG A 6 4.43 16.89 -4.01
N SER A 7 4.25 15.66 -4.50
CA SER A 7 2.91 15.12 -4.76
C SER A 7 2.11 14.97 -3.46
N GLN A 8 2.74 14.56 -2.36
CA GLN A 8 2.08 14.47 -1.05
C GLN A 8 1.67 15.84 -0.50
N ILE A 9 2.53 16.87 -0.64
CA ILE A 9 2.16 18.23 -0.26
C ILE A 9 0.99 18.74 -1.10
N ALA A 10 1.05 18.56 -2.42
CA ALA A 10 -0.03 18.96 -3.31
C ALA A 10 -1.35 18.26 -2.96
N ALA A 11 -1.31 16.96 -2.63
CA ALA A 11 -2.48 16.22 -2.18
C ALA A 11 -3.05 16.76 -0.85
N ILE A 12 -2.20 17.07 0.13
CA ILE A 12 -2.63 17.65 1.41
C ILE A 12 -3.28 19.01 1.19
N LEU A 13 -2.65 19.90 0.43
CA LEU A 13 -3.19 21.23 0.14
C LEU A 13 -4.50 21.14 -0.65
N GLY A 14 -4.58 20.25 -1.65
CA GLY A 14 -5.81 20.00 -2.39
C GLY A 14 -6.94 19.47 -1.51
N ASN A 15 -6.65 18.51 -0.63
CA ASN A 15 -7.63 17.95 0.30
C ASN A 15 -8.14 19.00 1.30
N VAL A 16 -7.24 19.79 1.90
CA VAL A 16 -7.63 20.87 2.83
C VAL A 16 -8.40 21.96 2.09
N GLY A 17 -7.92 22.37 0.92
CA GLY A 17 -8.55 23.39 0.07
C GLY A 17 -9.95 22.98 -0.40
N LEU A 18 -10.23 21.68 -0.53
CA LEU A 18 -11.57 21.17 -0.84
C LEU A 18 -12.44 21.00 0.41
N VAL A 19 -11.90 20.44 1.50
CA VAL A 19 -12.69 20.10 2.69
C VAL A 19 -13.21 21.33 3.41
N VAL A 20 -12.41 22.39 3.54
CA VAL A 20 -12.84 23.63 4.20
C VAL A 20 -14.12 24.20 3.56
N PRO A 21 -14.17 24.51 2.24
CA PRO A 21 -15.37 25.07 1.63
C PRO A 21 -16.53 24.07 1.62
N VAL A 22 -16.27 22.77 1.45
CA VAL A 22 -17.33 21.75 1.49
C VAL A 22 -18.00 21.70 2.87
N VAL A 23 -17.21 21.69 3.95
CA VAL A 23 -17.75 21.68 5.31
C VAL A 23 -18.49 22.98 5.61
N MET A 24 -17.98 24.13 5.15
CA MET A 24 -18.69 25.41 5.27
C MET A 24 -20.04 25.38 4.55
N ALA A 25 -20.08 24.87 3.31
CA ALA A 25 -21.30 24.75 2.52
C ALA A 25 -22.31 23.82 3.19
N ILE A 26 -21.87 22.66 3.70
CA ILE A 26 -22.71 21.72 4.45
C ILE A 26 -23.24 22.38 5.72
N SER A 27 -22.39 23.09 6.47
CA SER A 27 -22.78 23.79 7.70
C SER A 27 -23.84 24.86 7.43
N LEU A 28 -23.66 25.62 6.34
CA LEU A 28 -24.62 26.64 5.91
C LEU A 28 -25.95 26.02 5.49
N LEU A 29 -25.92 24.98 4.64
CA LEU A 29 -27.13 24.28 4.20
C LEU A 29 -27.89 23.68 5.39
N HIS A 30 -27.16 23.09 6.35
CA HIS A 30 -27.76 22.56 7.57
C HIS A 30 -28.43 23.67 8.39
N ALA A 31 -27.75 24.82 8.56
CA ALA A 31 -28.30 25.96 9.27
C ALA A 31 -29.53 26.54 8.59
N LEU A 32 -29.54 26.64 7.26
CA LEU A 32 -30.70 27.09 6.48
C LEU A 32 -31.87 26.12 6.57
N ALA A 33 -31.62 24.80 6.58
CA ALA A 33 -32.66 23.78 6.63
C ALA A 33 -33.28 23.60 8.02
N THR A 34 -32.49 23.75 9.09
CA THR A 34 -32.92 23.42 10.48
C THR A 34 -33.03 24.62 11.40
N GLY A 35 -32.50 25.77 11.00
CA GLY A 35 -32.34 26.94 11.87
C GLY A 35 -31.30 26.77 12.97
N ARG A 36 -30.49 25.71 12.94
CA ARG A 36 -29.48 25.39 13.96
C ARG A 36 -28.10 25.15 13.35
N HIS A 37 -27.07 25.56 14.08
CA HIS A 37 -25.68 25.25 13.72
C HIS A 37 -25.44 23.74 13.79
N MET A 38 -24.58 23.24 12.89
CA MET A 38 -24.22 21.82 12.81
C MET A 38 -23.50 21.33 14.08
N ILE A 39 -22.75 22.21 14.73
CA ILE A 39 -22.14 21.96 16.04
C ILE A 39 -22.55 23.07 17.02
N GLY A 40 -22.70 22.70 18.29
CA GLY A 40 -23.04 23.65 19.35
C GLY A 40 -21.86 24.56 19.74
N PRO A 41 -22.13 25.67 20.46
CA PRO A 41 -21.10 26.62 20.88
C PRO A 41 -20.04 25.99 21.79
N GLU A 42 -20.44 25.10 22.70
CA GLU A 42 -19.48 24.38 23.56
C GLU A 42 -18.55 23.47 22.75
N GLN A 43 -19.10 22.78 21.73
CA GLN A 43 -18.31 21.94 20.85
C GLN A 43 -17.33 22.76 20.00
N ALA A 44 -17.76 23.94 19.52
CA ALA A 44 -16.91 24.85 18.76
C ALA A 44 -15.73 25.36 19.62
N ALA A 45 -16.00 25.76 20.87
CA ALA A 45 -14.96 26.15 21.82
C ALA A 45 -14.00 25.00 22.14
N TYR A 46 -14.53 23.78 22.31
CA TYR A 46 -13.71 22.58 22.52
C TYR A 46 -12.81 22.29 21.31
N VAL A 47 -13.32 22.42 20.07
CA VAL A 47 -12.50 22.23 18.86
C VAL A 47 -11.34 23.22 18.83
N MET A 48 -11.59 24.50 19.07
CA MET A 48 -10.53 25.52 19.13
C MET A 48 -9.48 25.21 20.21
N HIS A 49 -9.93 24.87 21.42
CA HIS A 49 -9.03 24.55 22.52
C HIS A 49 -8.22 23.28 22.24
N SER A 50 -8.85 22.24 21.70
CA SER A 50 -8.22 20.94 21.46
C SER A 50 -7.26 20.93 20.26
N LEU A 51 -7.42 21.88 19.33
CA LEU A 51 -6.51 22.09 18.19
C LEU A 51 -5.41 23.12 18.49
N HIS A 52 -5.37 23.67 19.70
CA HIS A 52 -4.39 24.68 20.06
C HIS A 52 -2.96 24.18 19.85
N LEU A 53 -2.12 24.98 19.19
CA LEU A 53 -0.77 24.58 18.79
C LEU A 53 0.13 24.19 19.98
N LEU A 54 0.05 24.93 21.09
CA LEU A 54 0.84 24.66 22.30
C LEU A 54 0.29 23.48 23.14
N GLY A 55 -0.86 22.93 22.75
CA GLY A 55 -1.45 21.77 23.39
C GLY A 55 -0.84 20.44 22.91
N PRO A 56 -1.47 19.30 23.24
CA PRO A 56 -1.02 17.97 22.80
C PRO A 56 -1.22 17.70 21.30
N THR A 57 -1.72 18.67 20.54
CA THR A 57 -2.03 18.57 19.10
C THR A 57 -0.88 17.99 18.27
N ALA A 58 0.36 18.44 18.52
CA ALA A 58 1.52 17.94 17.79
C ALA A 58 1.80 16.45 18.07
N LEU A 59 1.65 16.02 19.33
CA LEU A 59 1.81 14.63 19.73
C LEU A 59 0.76 13.74 19.08
N PHE A 60 -0.51 14.17 19.11
CA PHE A 60 -1.60 13.43 18.48
C PHE A 60 -1.48 13.41 16.95
N ALA A 61 -0.93 14.46 16.33
CA ALA A 61 -0.65 14.48 14.90
C ALA A 61 0.48 13.50 14.51
N ALA A 62 1.53 13.42 15.32
CA ALA A 62 2.59 12.43 15.15
C ALA A 62 2.05 11.00 15.28
N PHE A 63 1.23 10.74 16.30
CA PHE A 63 0.54 9.45 16.48
C PHE A 63 -0.36 9.11 15.29
N THR A 64 -1.11 10.07 14.78
CA THR A 64 -1.91 9.89 13.56
C THR A 64 -1.05 9.56 12.34
N GLY A 65 0.17 10.11 12.26
CA GLY A 65 1.17 9.71 11.27
C GLY A 65 1.56 8.23 11.37
N VAL A 66 1.63 7.66 12.57
CA VAL A 66 1.84 6.22 12.77
C VAL A 66 0.66 5.41 12.25
N LEU A 67 -0.57 5.87 12.47
CA LEU A 67 -1.78 5.21 11.94
C LEU A 67 -1.85 5.26 10.42
N LEU A 68 -1.46 6.38 9.80
CA LEU A 68 -1.33 6.51 8.35
C LEU A 68 -0.32 5.50 7.78
N PHE A 69 0.79 5.29 8.49
CA PHE A 69 1.76 4.26 8.12
C PHE A 69 1.20 2.85 8.31
N ALA A 70 0.51 2.56 9.41
CA ALA A 70 -0.11 1.25 9.62
C ALA A 70 -1.14 0.93 8.51
N SER A 71 -1.94 1.92 8.12
CA SER A 71 -2.88 1.81 7.01
C SER A 71 -2.18 1.52 5.67
N SER A 72 -1.01 2.13 5.40
CA SER A 72 -0.28 1.85 4.16
C SER A 72 0.32 0.44 4.11
N ILE A 73 0.67 -0.15 5.27
CA ILE A 73 1.04 -1.58 5.34
C ILE A 73 -0.17 -2.45 5.00
N ILE A 74 -1.35 -2.17 5.58
CA ILE A 74 -2.57 -2.92 5.28
C ILE A 74 -2.88 -2.85 3.79
N ALA A 75 -2.77 -1.66 3.20
CA ALA A 75 -2.97 -1.45 1.77
C ALA A 75 -2.02 -2.29 0.91
N GLY A 76 -0.71 -2.25 1.21
CA GLY A 76 0.29 -3.05 0.51
C GLY A 76 0.07 -4.56 0.69
N TRP A 77 -0.37 -5.01 1.86
CA TRP A 77 -0.73 -6.40 2.11
C TRP A 77 -1.96 -6.82 1.29
N VAL A 78 -3.03 -6.02 1.27
CA VAL A 78 -4.23 -6.30 0.47
C VAL A 78 -3.91 -6.30 -1.03
N GLU A 79 -3.09 -5.36 -1.51
CA GLU A 79 -2.64 -5.34 -2.90
C GLU A 79 -1.84 -6.59 -3.26
N ASN A 80 -0.88 -6.98 -2.42
CA ASN A 80 -0.11 -8.20 -2.62
C ASN A 80 -1.01 -9.45 -2.61
N TRP A 81 -1.96 -9.51 -1.68
CA TRP A 81 -2.97 -10.58 -1.62
C TRP A 81 -3.82 -10.62 -2.90
N PHE A 82 -4.25 -9.46 -3.38
CA PHE A 82 -5.06 -9.34 -4.61
C PHE A 82 -4.32 -9.87 -5.84
N VAL A 83 -3.02 -9.55 -5.95
CA VAL A 83 -2.14 -10.06 -7.02
C VAL A 83 -1.87 -11.55 -6.86
N TYR A 84 -1.51 -12.00 -5.66
CA TYR A 84 -1.18 -13.40 -5.36
C TYR A 84 -2.32 -14.36 -5.70
N TYR A 85 -3.54 -14.02 -5.30
CA TYR A 85 -4.74 -14.83 -5.62
C TYR A 85 -5.34 -14.54 -6.99
N ARG A 86 -4.67 -13.72 -7.82
CA ARG A 86 -5.13 -13.33 -9.17
C ARG A 86 -6.60 -12.91 -9.19
N LEU A 87 -6.99 -12.09 -8.21
CA LEU A 87 -8.38 -11.69 -8.01
C LEU A 87 -8.93 -10.88 -9.18
N ASP A 88 -8.07 -10.22 -9.95
CA ASP A 88 -8.44 -9.60 -11.22
C ASP A 88 -9.04 -10.62 -12.20
N SER A 89 -8.39 -11.78 -12.31
CA SER A 89 -8.81 -12.87 -13.19
C SER A 89 -10.05 -13.57 -12.63
N ALA A 90 -10.11 -13.75 -11.31
CA ALA A 90 -11.27 -14.30 -10.62
C ALA A 90 -12.51 -13.43 -10.83
N ILE A 91 -12.42 -12.11 -10.64
CA ILE A 91 -13.54 -11.17 -10.84
C ILE A 91 -14.02 -11.19 -12.29
N ARG A 92 -13.09 -11.22 -13.25
CA ARG A 92 -13.41 -11.20 -14.68
C ARG A 92 -14.17 -12.44 -15.15
N HIS A 93 -13.81 -13.62 -14.65
CA HIS A 93 -14.37 -14.89 -15.13
C HIS A 93 -15.38 -15.52 -14.16
N ASN A 94 -15.69 -14.86 -13.03
CA ASN A 94 -16.65 -15.38 -12.08
C ASN A 94 -18.06 -15.48 -12.72
N PRO A 95 -18.67 -16.68 -12.75
CA PRO A 95 -19.98 -16.88 -13.39
C PRO A 95 -21.11 -16.05 -12.79
N ARG A 96 -21.05 -15.68 -11.50
CA ARG A 96 -22.07 -14.84 -10.84
C ARG A 96 -21.90 -13.38 -11.25
N ILE A 97 -20.67 -12.86 -11.21
CA ILE A 97 -20.35 -11.47 -11.57
C ILE A 97 -20.65 -11.23 -13.05
N THR A 98 -20.24 -12.14 -13.92
CA THR A 98 -20.48 -12.05 -15.37
C THR A 98 -21.97 -12.16 -15.70
N ARG A 99 -22.74 -12.98 -14.97
CA ARG A 99 -24.21 -13.04 -15.15
C ARG A 99 -24.90 -11.74 -14.76
N TRP A 100 -24.44 -11.07 -13.70
CA TRP A 100 -25.08 -9.83 -13.22
C TRP A 100 -24.65 -8.59 -14.00
N LEU A 101 -23.35 -8.42 -14.28
CA LEU A 101 -22.81 -7.22 -14.91
C LEU A 101 -22.61 -7.34 -16.43
N GLY A 102 -22.45 -8.56 -16.93
CA GLY A 102 -21.95 -8.85 -18.28
C GLY A 102 -20.43 -8.88 -18.36
N THR A 103 -19.90 -9.57 -19.37
CA THR A 103 -18.44 -9.81 -19.56
C THR A 103 -17.63 -8.52 -19.65
N VAL A 104 -18.12 -7.54 -20.41
CA VAL A 104 -17.43 -6.25 -20.63
C VAL A 104 -17.34 -5.43 -19.34
N ARG A 105 -18.42 -5.38 -18.54
CA ARG A 105 -18.42 -4.65 -17.27
C ARG A 105 -17.64 -5.37 -16.19
N ALA A 106 -17.72 -6.70 -16.12
CA ALA A 106 -16.89 -7.51 -15.22
C ALA A 106 -15.39 -7.29 -15.49
N ALA A 107 -14.98 -7.19 -16.75
CA ALA A 107 -13.61 -6.86 -17.11
C ALA A 107 -13.19 -5.43 -16.70
N ARG A 108 -14.10 -4.44 -16.80
CA ARG A 108 -13.83 -3.07 -16.29
C ARG A 108 -13.72 -3.04 -14.77
N TRP A 109 -14.58 -3.77 -14.06
CA TRP A 109 -14.53 -3.90 -12.61
C TRP A 109 -13.22 -4.54 -12.14
N ALA A 110 -12.82 -5.64 -12.78
CA ALA A 110 -11.54 -6.29 -12.50
C ALA A 110 -10.35 -5.32 -12.66
N ARG A 111 -10.34 -4.52 -13.74
CA ARG A 111 -9.31 -3.47 -13.94
C ARG A 111 -9.39 -2.38 -12.88
N PHE A 112 -10.59 -1.85 -12.60
CA PHE A 112 -10.78 -0.84 -11.56
C PHE A 112 -10.22 -1.29 -10.22
N PHE A 113 -10.54 -2.52 -9.78
CA PHE A 113 -10.00 -3.05 -8.53
C PHE A 113 -8.49 -3.23 -8.61
N ARG A 114 -7.96 -3.79 -9.70
CA ARG A 114 -6.49 -3.92 -9.87
C ARG A 114 -5.78 -2.56 -9.73
N ASP A 115 -6.35 -1.51 -10.28
CA ASP A 115 -5.72 -0.18 -10.31
C ASP A 115 -5.95 0.61 -9.00
N ASN A 116 -6.97 0.28 -8.21
CA ASN A 116 -7.40 1.09 -7.05
C ASN A 116 -7.50 0.34 -5.71
N ILE A 117 -7.30 -0.98 -5.67
CA ILE A 117 -7.50 -1.78 -4.45
C ILE A 117 -6.62 -1.32 -3.30
N SER A 118 -5.36 -0.97 -3.59
CA SER A 118 -4.41 -0.45 -2.61
C SER A 118 -4.92 0.86 -1.99
N GLY A 119 -5.36 1.81 -2.82
CA GLY A 119 -5.94 3.08 -2.37
C GLY A 119 -7.24 2.91 -1.59
N LEU A 120 -8.12 2.00 -2.03
CA LEU A 120 -9.36 1.65 -1.33
C LEU A 120 -9.07 1.04 0.04
N ALA A 121 -8.16 0.07 0.11
CA ALA A 121 -7.75 -0.57 1.34
C ALA A 121 -7.10 0.42 2.31
N ALA A 122 -6.26 1.34 1.82
CA ALA A 122 -5.69 2.42 2.61
C ALA A 122 -6.81 3.30 3.21
N ASN A 123 -7.71 3.84 2.40
CA ASN A 123 -8.75 4.75 2.89
C ASN A 123 -9.74 4.07 3.85
N VAL A 124 -10.15 2.83 3.56
CA VAL A 124 -11.06 2.06 4.42
C VAL A 124 -10.38 1.73 5.75
N SER A 125 -9.16 1.17 5.71
CA SER A 125 -8.42 0.83 6.94
C SER A 125 -8.11 2.07 7.77
N LEU A 126 -7.74 3.17 7.13
CA LEU A 126 -7.53 4.45 7.81
C LEU A 126 -8.81 4.90 8.50
N GLY A 127 -9.97 4.89 7.81
CA GLY A 127 -11.26 5.23 8.41
C GLY A 127 -11.57 4.43 9.67
N PHE A 128 -11.36 3.11 9.63
CA PHE A 128 -11.51 2.25 10.81
C PHE A 128 -10.51 2.60 11.92
N LEU A 129 -9.24 2.80 11.60
CA LEU A 129 -8.23 3.20 12.58
C LEU A 129 -8.58 4.54 13.22
N LEU A 130 -9.03 5.53 12.44
CA LEU A 130 -9.37 6.85 12.96
C LEU A 130 -10.63 6.82 13.84
N GLY A 131 -11.59 5.93 13.57
CA GLY A 131 -12.80 5.80 14.38
C GLY A 131 -12.62 4.94 15.63
N LEU A 132 -11.90 3.83 15.51
CA LEU A 132 -11.85 2.79 16.53
C LEU A 132 -10.74 3.03 17.56
N VAL A 133 -9.58 3.53 17.13
CA VAL A 133 -8.42 3.74 18.02
C VAL A 133 -8.72 4.74 19.15
N PRO A 134 -9.37 5.90 18.91
CA PRO A 134 -9.72 6.83 20.00
C PRO A 134 -10.69 6.19 21.00
N ALA A 135 -11.68 5.44 20.50
CA ALA A 135 -12.65 4.74 21.36
C ALA A 135 -11.95 3.72 22.27
N PHE A 136 -11.02 2.93 21.73
CA PHE A 136 -10.19 2.03 22.54
C PHE A 136 -9.29 2.78 23.52
N ALA A 137 -8.61 3.84 23.09
CA ALA A 137 -7.72 4.61 23.97
C ALA A 137 -8.48 5.27 25.12
N HIS A 138 -9.69 5.78 24.85
CA HIS A 138 -10.59 6.33 25.85
C HIS A 138 -11.03 5.25 26.85
N PHE A 139 -11.36 4.05 26.38
CA PHE A 139 -11.72 2.92 27.25
C PHE A 139 -10.59 2.57 28.25
N PHE A 140 -9.33 2.63 27.83
CA PHE A 140 -8.17 2.41 28.70
C PHE A 140 -7.70 3.67 29.47
N GLY A 141 -8.40 4.81 29.35
CA GLY A 141 -8.06 6.04 30.05
C GLY A 141 -6.79 6.75 29.55
N LEU A 142 -6.32 6.42 28.34
CA LEU A 142 -5.08 6.98 27.78
C LEU A 142 -5.24 8.41 27.22
N GLY A 143 -6.49 8.87 27.01
CA GLY A 143 -6.78 10.20 26.49
C GLY A 143 -6.14 10.50 25.13
N LEU A 144 -5.86 9.48 24.32
CA LEU A 144 -5.27 9.67 22.99
C LEU A 144 -6.34 10.10 21.99
N ASP A 145 -6.12 11.26 21.40
CA ASP A 145 -6.89 11.74 20.27
C ASP A 145 -6.13 11.55 18.95
N ILE A 146 -6.89 11.70 17.88
CA ILE A 146 -6.40 11.67 16.52
C ILE A 146 -6.50 13.08 15.91
N ARG A 147 -5.41 13.50 15.28
CA ARG A 147 -5.31 14.77 14.56
C ARG A 147 -4.83 14.46 13.15
N HIS A 148 -5.79 14.22 12.27
CA HIS A 148 -5.55 14.12 10.83
C HIS A 148 -5.85 15.47 10.19
N VAL A 149 -4.96 15.98 9.33
CA VAL A 149 -5.04 17.35 8.79
C VAL A 149 -6.41 17.67 8.17
N THR A 150 -6.97 16.75 7.39
CA THR A 150 -8.27 16.94 6.75
C THR A 150 -9.42 16.99 7.75
N LEU A 151 -9.41 16.14 8.78
CA LEU A 151 -10.46 16.13 9.81
C LEU A 151 -10.35 17.38 10.69
N ALA A 152 -9.13 17.73 11.09
CA ALA A 152 -8.85 18.90 11.90
C ALA A 152 -9.24 20.21 11.18
N ALA A 153 -8.92 20.32 9.88
CA ALA A 153 -9.34 21.46 9.05
C ALA A 153 -10.86 21.55 8.92
N GLY A 154 -11.54 20.42 8.69
CA GLY A 154 -13.00 20.36 8.64
C GLY A 154 -13.66 20.75 9.97
N GLN A 155 -13.18 20.21 11.09
CA GLN A 155 -13.67 20.56 12.43
C GLN A 155 -13.50 22.05 12.73
N LEU A 156 -12.33 22.61 12.42
CA LEU A 156 -12.07 24.04 12.59
C LEU A 156 -12.99 24.90 11.70
N ALA A 157 -13.24 24.49 10.46
CA ALA A 157 -14.18 25.16 9.57
C ALA A 157 -15.62 25.11 10.10
N ALA A 158 -16.07 23.95 10.62
CA ALA A 158 -17.38 23.82 11.24
C ALA A 158 -17.50 24.68 12.51
N ALA A 159 -16.44 24.77 13.32
CA ALA A 159 -16.39 25.66 14.50
C ALA A 159 -16.47 27.14 14.11
N ALA A 160 -15.72 27.55 13.08
CA ALA A 160 -15.81 28.91 12.54
C ALA A 160 -17.23 29.25 12.08
N MET A 161 -17.90 28.32 11.39
CA MET A 161 -19.29 28.50 10.95
C MET A 161 -20.30 28.54 12.11
N ALA A 162 -20.05 27.84 13.20
CA ALA A 162 -20.93 27.83 14.37
C ALA A 162 -20.78 29.08 15.24
N ILE A 163 -19.58 29.65 15.31
CA ILE A 163 -19.30 30.89 16.06
C ILE A 163 -19.71 32.12 15.24
N GLY A 164 -19.53 32.06 13.91
CA GLY A 164 -19.81 33.18 13.01
C GLY A 164 -18.59 34.09 12.80
N PRO A 165 -18.79 35.29 12.22
CA PRO A 165 -17.70 36.15 11.74
C PRO A 165 -16.76 36.65 12.84
N ASP A 166 -17.24 36.73 14.09
CA ASP A 166 -16.45 37.15 15.25
C ASP A 166 -15.26 36.21 15.54
N VAL A 167 -15.29 34.98 15.03
CA VAL A 167 -14.18 34.02 15.17
C VAL A 167 -12.88 34.53 14.53
N LEU A 168 -12.97 35.41 13.52
CA LEU A 168 -11.79 35.91 12.79
C LEU A 168 -10.95 36.88 13.63
N VAL A 169 -11.56 37.54 14.60
CA VAL A 169 -10.86 38.44 15.53
C VAL A 169 -10.37 37.72 16.79
N ASP A 170 -10.84 36.48 17.03
CA ASP A 170 -10.41 35.67 18.17
C ASP A 170 -8.99 35.12 17.96
N PRO A 171 -8.02 35.45 18.84
CA PRO A 171 -6.68 34.87 18.78
C PRO A 171 -6.68 33.34 18.90
N GLY A 172 -7.65 32.76 19.64
CA GLY A 172 -7.78 31.32 19.82
C GLY A 172 -8.01 30.57 18.50
N PHE A 173 -8.76 31.17 17.58
CA PHE A 173 -8.97 30.61 16.24
C PHE A 173 -7.65 30.52 15.46
N TRP A 174 -6.82 31.57 15.49
CA TRP A 174 -5.54 31.59 14.79
C TRP A 174 -4.52 30.61 15.40
N TRP A 175 -4.54 30.41 16.72
CA TRP A 175 -3.76 29.37 17.36
C TRP A 175 -4.21 27.95 16.97
N ALA A 176 -5.51 27.73 16.84
CA ALA A 176 -6.05 26.47 16.34
C ALA A 176 -5.71 26.25 14.86
N ALA A 177 -5.80 27.30 14.04
CA ALA A 177 -5.42 27.26 12.62
C ALA A 177 -3.92 26.96 12.44
N ALA A 178 -3.06 27.58 13.26
CA ALA A 178 -1.64 27.25 13.31
C ALA A 178 -1.40 25.80 13.74
N GLY A 179 -2.21 25.29 14.68
CA GLY A 179 -2.24 23.87 15.05
C GLY A 179 -2.53 22.98 13.84
N VAL A 180 -3.62 23.24 13.11
CA VAL A 180 -3.98 22.50 11.88
C VAL A 180 -2.85 22.57 10.83
N ALA A 181 -2.22 23.73 10.66
CA ALA A 181 -1.10 23.90 9.74
C ALA A 181 0.12 23.02 10.09
N VAL A 182 0.32 22.71 11.37
CA VAL A 182 1.38 21.81 11.85
C VAL A 182 0.97 20.33 11.78
N VAL A 183 -0.31 20.02 11.91
CA VAL A 183 -0.84 18.64 11.85
C VAL A 183 -0.46 17.94 10.54
N GLY A 184 -0.67 18.60 9.38
CA GLY A 184 -0.38 18.01 8.06
C GLY A 184 1.07 17.60 7.86
N PRO A 185 2.05 18.49 8.09
CA PRO A 185 3.47 18.15 8.07
C PRO A 185 3.81 16.99 9.02
N LEU A 186 3.29 16.98 10.24
CA LEU A 186 3.59 15.90 11.20
C LEU A 186 3.01 14.55 10.76
N ASN A 187 1.77 14.53 10.24
CA ASN A 187 1.16 13.33 9.67
C ASN A 187 2.06 12.74 8.57
N LEU A 188 2.52 13.58 7.64
CA LEU A 188 3.38 13.16 6.52
C LEU A 188 4.77 12.72 6.98
N ILE A 189 5.41 13.49 7.86
CA ILE A 189 6.77 13.22 8.34
C ILE A 189 6.83 11.88 9.05
N PHE A 190 5.95 11.64 10.02
CA PHE A 190 5.98 10.39 10.81
C PHE A 190 5.60 9.18 9.95
N SER A 191 4.58 9.31 9.11
CA SER A 191 4.17 8.22 8.22
C SER A 191 5.28 7.84 7.24
N PHE A 192 5.83 8.83 6.53
CA PHE A 192 6.87 8.61 5.54
C PHE A 192 8.18 8.13 6.19
N TYR A 193 8.54 8.66 7.36
CA TYR A 193 9.72 8.21 8.10
C TYR A 193 9.63 6.72 8.46
N LEU A 194 8.48 6.27 8.97
CA LEU A 194 8.28 4.86 9.31
C LEU A 194 8.27 3.97 8.06
N ALA A 195 7.60 4.40 6.99
CA ALA A 195 7.60 3.70 5.71
C ALA A 195 9.00 3.55 5.14
N TYR A 196 9.78 4.64 5.13
CA TYR A 196 11.16 4.65 4.69
C TYR A 196 12.03 3.72 5.54
N ARG A 197 11.91 3.78 6.87
CA ARG A 197 12.66 2.91 7.79
C ARG A 197 12.32 1.44 7.55
N LEU A 198 11.05 1.10 7.34
CA LEU A 198 10.62 -0.26 7.05
C LEU A 198 11.18 -0.73 5.70
N ALA A 199 11.14 0.10 4.67
CA ALA A 199 11.70 -0.21 3.35
C ALA A 199 13.21 -0.50 3.40
N LEU A 200 13.98 0.34 4.11
CA LEU A 200 15.41 0.11 4.32
C LEU A 200 15.70 -1.18 5.08
N LYS A 201 14.82 -1.56 6.01
CA LYS A 201 14.94 -2.81 6.76
C LYS A 201 14.63 -4.01 5.87
N ALA A 202 13.58 -3.94 5.06
CA ALA A 202 13.15 -5.00 4.17
C ALA A 202 14.17 -5.29 3.05
N GLN A 203 14.88 -4.28 2.55
CA GLN A 203 15.91 -4.45 1.51
C GLN A 203 17.26 -5.00 2.02
N GLY A 204 17.39 -5.31 3.31
CA GLY A 204 18.63 -5.88 3.85
C GLY A 204 19.85 -4.95 3.78
N ILE A 205 19.65 -3.65 3.58
CA ILE A 205 20.75 -2.67 3.45
C ILE A 205 21.56 -2.63 4.76
N SER A 206 22.88 -2.81 4.67
CA SER A 206 23.79 -2.76 5.82
C SER A 206 23.70 -1.42 6.57
N ASP A 207 23.96 -1.42 7.88
CA ASP A 207 23.84 -0.22 8.71
C ASP A 207 24.77 0.92 8.25
N VAL A 208 25.92 0.58 7.64
CA VAL A 208 26.85 1.54 7.03
C VAL A 208 26.20 2.25 5.84
N ASN A 209 25.58 1.50 4.91
CA ASN A 209 24.89 2.09 3.76
C ASN A 209 23.66 2.92 4.17
N ARG A 210 22.94 2.53 5.23
CA ARG A 210 21.86 3.35 5.82
C ARG A 210 22.37 4.71 6.30
N SER A 211 23.52 4.74 6.97
CA SER A 211 24.13 5.98 7.48
C SER A 211 24.54 6.93 6.35
N LEU A 212 25.06 6.40 5.24
CA LEU A 212 25.42 7.17 4.06
C LEU A 212 24.20 7.77 3.36
N ILE A 213 23.10 7.02 3.24
CA ILE A 213 21.85 7.54 2.66
C ILE A 213 21.25 8.63 3.56
N HIS A 214 21.26 8.44 4.88
CA HIS A 214 20.82 9.47 5.82
C HIS A 214 21.69 10.74 5.75
N LEU A 215 23.00 10.59 5.64
CA LEU A 215 23.93 11.71 5.49
C LEU A 215 23.70 12.44 4.16
N ALA A 216 23.50 11.71 3.06
CA ALA A 216 23.19 12.27 1.75
C ALA A 216 21.86 13.03 1.75
N LEU A 217 20.82 12.48 2.40
CA LEU A 217 19.52 13.13 2.54
C LEU A 217 19.63 14.40 3.40
N ARG A 218 20.33 14.33 4.54
CA ARG A 218 20.57 15.48 5.43
C ARG A 218 21.38 16.58 4.74
N ARG A 219 22.40 16.20 3.97
CA ARG A 219 23.22 17.12 3.17
C ARG A 219 22.36 17.80 2.11
N ARG A 220 21.53 17.04 1.38
CA ARG A 220 20.63 17.58 0.36
C ARG A 220 19.56 18.52 0.96
N MET A 221 18.94 18.15 2.07
CA MET A 221 17.99 19.02 2.80
C MET A 221 18.63 20.34 3.23
N ARG A 222 19.90 20.32 3.67
CA ARG A 222 20.64 21.54 4.07
C ARG A 222 21.11 22.36 2.88
N SER A 223 21.60 21.73 1.82
CA SER A 223 22.19 22.42 0.66
C SER A 223 21.16 22.93 -0.35
N HIS A 224 20.03 22.23 -0.51
CA HIS A 224 19.02 22.53 -1.53
C HIS A 224 17.59 22.27 -1.00
N PRO A 225 17.15 22.96 0.07
CA PRO A 225 15.83 22.75 0.66
C PRO A 225 14.71 23.09 -0.34
N LEU A 226 14.85 24.17 -1.10
CA LEU A 226 13.85 24.60 -2.09
C LEU A 226 13.68 23.60 -3.24
N GLY A 227 14.69 22.77 -3.52
CA GLY A 227 14.60 21.70 -4.51
C GLY A 227 13.62 20.59 -4.12
N PHE A 228 13.20 20.49 -2.84
CA PHE A 228 12.13 19.59 -2.43
C PHE A 228 10.74 20.17 -2.68
N PHE A 229 10.60 21.49 -2.76
CA PHE A 229 9.30 22.16 -2.90
C PHE A 229 9.05 22.67 -4.32
N LEU A 230 10.09 23.18 -5.01
CA LEU A 230 9.99 23.71 -6.37
C LEU A 230 10.47 22.69 -7.41
N PRO A 231 9.81 22.60 -8.58
CA PRO A 231 10.31 21.83 -9.71
C PRO A 231 11.69 22.35 -10.16
N PRO A 232 12.60 21.47 -10.64
CA PRO A 232 13.86 21.91 -11.21
C PRO A 232 13.56 22.85 -12.39
N ARG A 233 14.22 24.01 -12.45
CA ARG A 233 13.98 25.04 -13.48
C ARG A 233 14.45 24.63 -14.88
N THR A 234 15.03 23.45 -15.02
CA THR A 234 15.56 22.94 -16.28
C THR A 234 15.51 21.41 -16.23
N GLU A 235 14.53 20.81 -16.89
CA GLU A 235 14.79 19.49 -17.50
C GLU A 235 15.76 19.78 -18.64
N ALA A 236 17.07 19.67 -18.35
CA ALA A 236 18.01 19.48 -19.43
C ALA A 236 17.60 18.14 -20.05
N PRO A 237 17.27 18.07 -21.35
CA PRO A 237 16.97 16.80 -21.99
C PRO A 237 18.15 15.88 -21.69
N VAL A 238 17.87 14.73 -21.06
CA VAL A 238 18.88 13.69 -20.87
C VAL A 238 19.38 13.36 -22.27
N PRO A 239 20.66 13.60 -22.60
CA PRO A 239 21.22 13.16 -23.87
C PRO A 239 20.92 11.67 -23.99
N ALA A 240 20.48 11.21 -25.16
CA ALA A 240 20.26 9.78 -25.38
C ALA A 240 21.50 9.04 -24.89
N GLU A 241 21.33 8.22 -23.86
CA GLU A 241 22.42 7.47 -23.27
C GLU A 241 22.92 6.52 -24.36
N ASP A 242 24.21 6.60 -24.66
CA ASP A 242 24.84 5.70 -25.62
C ASP A 242 24.90 4.30 -24.99
N VAL A 243 23.84 3.54 -25.18
CA VAL A 243 23.67 2.18 -24.66
C VAL A 243 24.49 1.16 -25.46
N SER A 244 25.28 1.58 -26.45
CA SER A 244 26.10 0.68 -27.27
C SER A 244 27.07 -0.15 -26.45
N ASP A 245 27.62 0.40 -25.36
CA ASP A 245 28.49 -0.32 -24.43
C ASP A 245 27.73 -1.41 -23.64
N ILE A 246 26.46 -1.17 -23.31
CA ILE A 246 25.59 -2.12 -22.61
C ILE A 246 25.09 -3.19 -23.59
N GLU A 247 24.73 -2.82 -24.82
CA GLU A 247 24.37 -3.77 -25.88
C GLU A 247 25.56 -4.65 -26.28
N ALA A 248 26.77 -4.10 -26.31
CA ALA A 248 28.01 -4.86 -26.54
C ALA A 248 28.31 -5.83 -25.38
N ALA A 249 28.06 -5.42 -24.13
CA ALA A 249 28.24 -6.27 -22.94
C ALA A 249 27.22 -7.42 -22.87
N TRP A 250 26.06 -7.30 -23.52
CA TRP A 250 25.01 -8.33 -23.61
C TRP A 250 24.99 -9.03 -24.98
N SER A 251 26.09 -8.93 -25.75
CA SER A 251 26.30 -9.70 -26.96
C SER A 251 26.36 -11.22 -26.64
N PRO A 252 25.79 -12.09 -27.49
CA PRO A 252 25.94 -13.55 -27.37
C PRO A 252 27.39 -14.02 -27.24
N ASP A 253 28.33 -13.27 -27.82
CA ASP A 253 29.77 -13.57 -27.75
C ASP A 253 30.38 -13.17 -26.39
N ALA A 254 29.92 -12.09 -25.76
CA ALA A 254 30.35 -11.69 -24.41
C ALA A 254 29.81 -12.64 -23.32
N GLN A 255 28.62 -13.20 -23.53
CA GLN A 255 28.06 -14.26 -22.67
C GLN A 255 28.82 -15.59 -22.80
N ARG A 256 29.43 -15.88 -23.95
CA ARG A 256 30.29 -17.07 -24.13
C ARG A 256 31.60 -17.01 -23.36
N ASP A 257 32.20 -15.82 -23.23
CA ASP A 257 33.48 -15.61 -22.53
C ASP A 257 33.34 -15.55 -20.99
N THR A 258 32.12 -15.41 -20.47
CA THR A 258 31.86 -15.36 -19.02
C THR A 258 31.40 -16.69 -18.42
N MET A 259 31.18 -17.71 -19.25
CA MET A 259 30.87 -19.06 -18.79
C MET A 259 32.16 -19.78 -18.38
N ASP A 260 32.17 -20.31 -17.15
CA ASP A 260 33.24 -21.21 -16.69
C ASP A 260 33.40 -22.41 -17.65
N GLU A 261 34.62 -22.89 -17.84
CA GLU A 261 35.00 -23.91 -18.83
C GLU A 261 34.14 -25.18 -18.68
N GLU A 262 33.77 -25.53 -17.45
CA GLU A 262 32.90 -26.66 -17.12
C GLU A 262 31.44 -26.43 -17.57
N SER A 263 30.94 -25.21 -17.41
CA SER A 263 29.60 -24.82 -17.88
C SER A 263 29.52 -24.76 -19.40
N ARG A 264 30.60 -24.35 -20.07
CA ARG A 264 30.70 -24.32 -21.53
C ARG A 264 30.69 -25.73 -22.11
N ARG A 265 31.48 -26.64 -21.53
CA ARG A 265 31.49 -28.05 -21.93
C ARG A 265 30.17 -28.75 -21.66
N TRP A 266 29.50 -28.43 -20.55
CA TRP A 266 28.16 -28.93 -20.28
C TRP A 266 27.15 -28.46 -21.34
N ALA A 267 27.17 -27.17 -21.70
CA ALA A 267 26.27 -26.62 -22.72
C ALA A 267 26.54 -27.18 -24.12
N GLU A 268 27.81 -27.34 -24.52
CA GLU A 268 28.19 -27.96 -25.78
C GLU A 268 27.78 -29.44 -25.83
N ALA A 269 28.03 -30.21 -24.76
CA ALA A 269 27.64 -31.61 -24.67
C ALA A 269 26.11 -31.81 -24.56
N PHE A 270 25.38 -30.84 -24.01
CA PHE A 270 23.92 -30.82 -24.00
C PHE A 270 23.38 -30.57 -25.40
N LEU A 271 23.95 -29.59 -26.12
CA LEU A 271 23.55 -29.26 -27.48
C LEU A 271 23.83 -30.41 -28.46
N GLU A 272 25.00 -31.07 -28.38
CA GLU A 272 25.30 -32.27 -29.18
C GLU A 272 24.32 -33.41 -28.88
N ARG A 273 24.02 -33.69 -27.60
CA ARG A 273 23.02 -34.71 -27.23
C ARG A 273 21.62 -34.37 -27.72
N SER A 274 21.25 -33.10 -27.68
CA SER A 274 19.94 -32.64 -28.15
C SER A 274 19.84 -32.64 -29.68
N ALA A 275 20.95 -32.42 -30.39
CA ALA A 275 21.00 -32.50 -31.84
C ALA A 275 20.85 -33.94 -32.36
N ASP A 276 21.40 -34.93 -31.64
CA ASP A 276 21.25 -36.36 -31.98
C ASP A 276 19.90 -36.96 -31.54
N ALA A 277 19.26 -36.40 -30.52
CA ALA A 277 18.00 -36.92 -29.96
C ALA A 277 16.72 -36.35 -30.59
N MET A 278 16.81 -35.25 -31.34
CA MET A 278 15.63 -34.54 -31.81
C MET A 278 15.21 -35.01 -33.21
N LYS A 279 14.18 -35.88 -33.25
CA LYS A 279 13.45 -36.14 -34.49
C LYS A 279 12.66 -34.87 -34.87
N PRO A 280 12.55 -34.52 -36.16
CA PRO A 280 11.85 -33.29 -36.56
C PRO A 280 10.38 -33.35 -36.13
N GLY A 281 9.96 -32.49 -35.20
CA GLY A 281 8.55 -32.29 -34.85
C GLY A 281 8.17 -32.25 -33.36
N GLU A 282 9.10 -32.40 -32.41
CA GLU A 282 8.78 -32.29 -30.97
C GLU A 282 9.20 -30.93 -30.38
N ASP A 283 8.30 -30.31 -29.61
CA ASP A 283 8.51 -29.02 -28.94
C ASP A 283 9.52 -29.15 -27.78
N LEU A 284 10.53 -28.27 -27.80
CA LEU A 284 11.65 -28.22 -26.83
C LEU A 284 11.22 -28.16 -25.36
N TRP A 285 10.03 -27.61 -25.10
CA TRP A 285 9.50 -27.44 -23.75
C TRP A 285 9.03 -28.74 -23.10
N ASP A 286 8.46 -29.67 -23.87
CA ASP A 286 7.91 -30.94 -23.34
C ASP A 286 9.02 -31.95 -22.97
N TRP A 287 10.13 -31.93 -23.71
CA TRP A 287 11.27 -32.82 -23.44
C TRP A 287 12.01 -32.44 -22.13
N SER A 288 12.16 -31.13 -21.88
CA SER A 288 12.87 -30.59 -20.71
C SER A 288 12.18 -30.93 -19.37
N ALA A 289 10.86 -31.08 -19.39
CA ALA A 289 10.07 -31.43 -18.21
C ALA A 289 10.18 -32.91 -17.82
N GLN A 290 10.55 -33.79 -18.75
CA GLN A 290 10.54 -35.26 -18.54
C GLN A 290 11.91 -35.85 -18.13
N THR A 291 13.01 -35.11 -18.26
CA THR A 291 14.38 -35.67 -18.12
C THR A 291 15.25 -35.04 -17.02
N MET A 292 14.69 -34.21 -16.14
CA MET A 292 15.44 -33.68 -14.98
C MET A 292 15.68 -34.77 -13.91
N PRO A 293 16.92 -34.99 -13.43
CA PRO A 293 17.19 -35.92 -12.33
C PRO A 293 16.72 -35.33 -10.99
N ALA A 294 16.02 -36.16 -10.20
CA ALA A 294 15.23 -35.81 -9.02
C ALA A 294 16.02 -35.37 -7.74
N SER A 295 17.06 -34.54 -7.85
CA SER A 295 17.87 -34.14 -6.68
C SER A 295 17.77 -32.68 -6.21
N GLN A 296 16.90 -31.84 -6.79
CA GLN A 296 16.78 -30.42 -6.38
C GLN A 296 15.34 -29.92 -6.17
N ALA A 297 14.37 -30.82 -6.02
CA ALA A 297 12.99 -30.47 -5.70
C ALA A 297 12.63 -30.92 -4.27
N SER A 298 13.18 -30.28 -3.24
CA SER A 298 12.63 -30.42 -1.88
C SER A 298 12.91 -29.19 -1.01
N ALA A 299 11.87 -28.37 -0.77
CA ALA A 299 11.52 -27.82 0.55
C ALA A 299 10.36 -26.81 0.43
N ALA A 300 9.13 -27.31 0.35
CA ALA A 300 7.93 -26.63 0.85
C ALA A 300 7.01 -27.70 1.48
N PRO A 301 6.36 -27.44 2.63
CA PRO A 301 5.78 -28.49 3.47
C PRO A 301 4.47 -29.02 2.88
N ALA A 302 4.35 -30.35 2.81
CA ALA A 302 3.14 -31.05 2.39
C ALA A 302 2.13 -31.11 3.55
N LEU A 303 0.86 -30.87 3.22
CA LEU A 303 -0.29 -31.30 4.01
C LEU A 303 -0.51 -32.79 3.71
N ASP A 304 -0.59 -33.60 4.77
CA ASP A 304 -0.82 -35.03 4.70
C ASP A 304 -2.25 -35.34 4.21
N ASP A 305 -2.37 -36.06 3.11
CA ASP A 305 -3.54 -36.89 2.78
C ASP A 305 -3.00 -38.30 2.46
N GLU A 306 -3.34 -39.27 3.33
CA GLU A 306 -2.96 -40.66 3.19
C GLU A 306 -3.75 -41.40 2.09
N ASP A 307 -2.99 -42.22 1.37
CA ASP A 307 -3.29 -43.08 0.23
C ASP A 307 -4.01 -44.38 0.65
N PRO A 308 -4.91 -44.97 -0.15
CA PRO A 308 -5.43 -46.30 0.12
C PRO A 308 -4.79 -47.34 -0.81
N THR A 309 -3.90 -48.20 -0.28
CA THR A 309 -3.64 -49.50 -0.94
C THR A 309 -3.53 -50.68 0.03
N SER A 310 -4.33 -51.69 -0.29
CA SER A 310 -4.13 -53.13 -0.10
C SER A 310 -4.07 -53.71 1.33
N SER A 311 -5.09 -54.51 1.66
CA SER A 311 -4.91 -55.68 2.53
C SER A 311 -5.59 -56.91 1.91
N THR A 312 -4.83 -58.01 1.89
CA THR A 312 -5.25 -59.36 1.51
C THR A 312 -5.27 -60.22 2.79
N GLY A 313 -6.27 -61.09 2.93
CA GLY A 313 -6.24 -62.25 3.85
C GLY A 313 -7.30 -62.29 4.96
N PRO A 314 -7.78 -63.48 5.41
CA PRO A 314 -9.21 -63.79 5.33
C PRO A 314 -9.88 -64.35 6.62
N ARG A 315 -11.22 -64.52 6.52
CA ARG A 315 -12.17 -65.42 7.24
C ARG A 315 -12.68 -65.06 8.66
N ASN A 316 -14.01 -64.86 8.75
CA ASN A 316 -15.01 -65.65 9.52
C ASN A 316 -16.32 -64.81 9.56
N GLY A 317 -17.39 -65.16 8.83
CA GLY A 317 -18.49 -66.04 9.29
C GLY A 317 -19.75 -65.20 9.61
N PRO A 318 -20.93 -65.43 9.00
CA PRO A 318 -22.19 -64.70 9.25
C PRO A 318 -23.01 -65.41 10.37
N PRO A 319 -24.23 -65.01 10.79
CA PRO A 319 -25.19 -64.07 10.17
C PRO A 319 -25.89 -63.11 11.17
N ASP A 320 -26.74 -62.18 10.70
CA ASP A 320 -28.14 -62.14 11.13
C ASP A 320 -28.98 -61.06 10.43
N ALA A 321 -30.25 -61.40 10.34
CA ALA A 321 -31.30 -60.81 9.54
C ALA A 321 -31.96 -59.59 10.19
N GLY A 322 -32.57 -58.72 9.37
CA GLY A 322 -33.51 -57.72 9.85
C GLY A 322 -33.78 -56.60 8.85
N PRO A 323 -34.95 -56.57 8.18
CA PRO A 323 -35.27 -55.61 7.13
C PRO A 323 -35.86 -54.34 7.74
N LEU A 324 -35.88 -53.23 7.00
CA LEU A 324 -37.02 -52.29 6.97
C LEU A 324 -36.88 -51.36 5.74
N THR A 325 -37.83 -51.54 4.84
CA THR A 325 -38.29 -50.74 3.69
C THR A 325 -38.72 -49.30 4.06
N PRO A 326 -39.21 -48.50 3.09
CA PRO A 326 -38.64 -48.10 1.81
C PRO A 326 -38.27 -46.61 1.75
#